data_AF-A0A2V6LLT1-F1
#
_entry.id   AF-A0A2V6LLT1-F1
#
_cell.length_a   1.000
_cell.length_b   1.000
_cell.length_c   1.000
_cell.angle_alpha   90.00
_cell.angle_beta   90.00
_cell.angle_gamma   90.00
#
_symmetry.space_group_name_H-M   'P 1'
#
loop_
_entity.id
_entity.type
_entity.pdbx_description
1 polymer ?
#
loop_
_entity_poly.entity_id
_entity_poly.type
_entity_poly.pdbx_seq_one_letter_code
_entity_poly.pdbx_strand_id
1 'polypeptide(L)'
;MKILICSDGTAPAESAIRLGGLLAGSLRAETTLLGITENPADERSLRDALEGQAQSLRAENVFPEVVVHAGEPVRQILKQTSTTTYNLVVIGSRKREATGRYWRSRRTYEVIKAIQPAVLVAIGDCKRLKRFLVCTGGKEFIGQAVQLTGKLAAAVEASVTLLHVMAEPPAIYADLVSMEEDVDRLLESRSELGRNLLQQKKELERIGVSAEVRVRHGIVIDQVFEEVREGDYDLIVTGTSQARGLLRHYIMGDLTRSILNRANSPVLVARGGPPKPGRTLWKAIKGLFAGR
;
A
#
# COMPACT_ATOMS: atom_id res chain seq x y z
N MET A 1 3.88 14.87 8.26
CA MET A 1 3.13 13.92 7.41
C MET A 1 1.65 14.16 7.66
N LYS A 2 0.79 14.10 6.64
CA LYS A 2 -0.67 14.30 6.80
C LYS A 2 -1.44 13.02 6.46
N ILE A 3 -2.31 12.58 7.37
CA ILE A 3 -3.10 11.35 7.26
C ILE A 3 -4.59 11.69 7.30
N LEU A 4 -5.35 11.14 6.35
CA LEU A 4 -6.80 11.17 6.34
C LEU A 4 -7.33 9.82 6.80
N ILE A 5 -8.16 9.78 7.83
CA ILE A 5 -8.84 8.56 8.28
C ILE A 5 -10.33 8.71 7.94
N CYS A 6 -10.86 7.79 7.14
CA CYS A 6 -12.28 7.80 6.77
C CYS A 6 -13.08 6.89 7.69
N SER A 7 -14.20 7.41 8.20
CA SER A 7 -15.15 6.67 9.04
C SER A 7 -16.58 6.93 8.58
N ASP A 8 -17.42 5.91 8.65
CA ASP A 8 -18.87 6.04 8.46
C ASP A 8 -19.61 6.06 9.81
N GLY A 9 -18.88 6.25 10.92
CA GLY A 9 -19.42 6.27 12.28
C GLY A 9 -19.82 4.89 12.83
N THR A 10 -19.57 3.81 12.09
CA THR A 10 -19.98 2.45 12.50
C THR A 10 -18.83 1.64 13.10
N ALA A 11 -19.16 0.55 13.81
CA ALA A 11 -18.16 -0.34 14.40
C ALA A 11 -17.12 -0.88 13.39
N PRO A 12 -17.46 -1.29 12.15
CA PRO A 12 -16.45 -1.66 11.16
C PRO A 12 -15.43 -0.57 10.78
N ALA A 13 -15.74 0.71 11.01
CA ALA A 13 -14.79 1.80 10.81
C ALA A 13 -13.72 1.85 11.93
N GLU A 14 -13.95 1.23 13.09
CA GLU A 14 -13.00 1.23 14.22
C GLU A 14 -11.65 0.63 13.84
N SER A 15 -11.61 -0.39 12.96
CA SER A 15 -10.33 -0.92 12.47
C SER A 15 -9.51 0.14 11.75
N ALA A 16 -10.15 1.07 11.02
CA ALA A 16 -9.46 2.18 10.35
C ALA A 16 -9.03 3.26 11.34
N ILE A 17 -9.87 3.56 12.34
CA ILE A 17 -9.52 4.48 13.43
C ILE A 17 -8.28 3.98 14.17
N ARG A 18 -8.31 2.74 14.65
CA ARG A 18 -7.21 2.15 15.43
C ARG A 18 -5.93 2.05 14.61
N LEU A 19 -6.01 1.49 13.41
CA LEU A 19 -4.83 1.34 12.55
C LEU A 19 -4.26 2.69 12.13
N GLY A 20 -5.13 3.65 11.81
CA GLY A 20 -4.74 5.03 11.51
C GLY A 20 -4.13 5.74 12.71
N GLY A 21 -4.68 5.54 13.91
CA GLY A 21 -4.18 6.08 15.17
C GLY A 21 -2.78 5.59 15.51
N LEU A 22 -2.54 4.27 15.43
CA LEU A 22 -1.21 3.67 15.63
C LEU A 22 -0.14 4.33 14.76
N LEU A 23 -0.43 4.52 13.47
CA LEU A 23 0.49 5.19 12.55
C LEU A 23 0.59 6.69 12.84
N ALA A 24 -0.54 7.38 13.02
CA ALA A 24 -0.59 8.82 13.23
C ALA A 24 0.16 9.24 14.49
N GLY A 25 -0.03 8.54 15.60
CA GLY A 25 0.66 8.81 16.87
C GLY A 25 2.17 8.60 16.74
N SER A 26 2.57 7.45 16.18
CA SER A 26 3.98 7.11 15.96
C SER A 26 4.69 8.11 15.03
N LEU A 27 3.99 8.61 14.00
CA LEU A 27 4.52 9.59 13.04
C LEU A 27 4.37 11.04 13.49
N ARG A 28 3.67 11.31 14.61
CA ARG A 28 3.19 12.65 15.00
C ARG A 28 2.54 13.36 13.81
N ALA A 29 1.69 12.64 13.08
CA ALA A 29 1.10 13.11 11.84
C ALA A 29 -0.05 14.09 12.10
N GLU A 30 -0.14 15.12 11.26
CA GLU A 30 -1.35 15.91 11.15
C GLU A 30 -2.47 14.99 10.65
N THR A 31 -3.55 14.91 11.41
CA THR A 31 -4.59 13.90 11.18
C THR A 31 -5.93 14.58 10.96
N THR A 32 -6.66 14.11 9.94
CA THR A 32 -8.04 14.52 9.69
C THR A 32 -8.91 13.27 9.77
N LEU A 33 -9.97 13.32 10.58
CA LEU A 33 -11.00 12.31 10.66
C LEU A 33 -12.20 12.76 9.82
N LEU A 34 -12.42 12.09 8.69
CA LEU A 34 -13.46 12.44 7.72
C LEU A 34 -14.64 11.48 7.82
N GLY A 35 -15.81 12.05 8.10
CA GLY A 35 -17.11 11.39 8.10
C GLY A 35 -17.89 11.78 6.86
N ILE A 36 -18.47 10.80 6.15
CA ILE A 36 -19.36 11.06 5.02
C ILE A 36 -20.67 10.33 5.20
N THR A 37 -21.78 11.07 5.10
CA THR A 37 -23.14 10.52 5.07
C THR A 37 -23.77 10.77 3.70
N GLU A 38 -24.58 9.83 3.20
CA GLU A 38 -25.34 10.04 1.95
C GLU A 38 -26.60 10.90 2.19
N ASN A 39 -27.07 10.98 3.44
CA ASN A 39 -28.25 11.73 3.83
C ASN A 39 -27.86 12.93 4.73
N PRO A 40 -28.08 14.18 4.28
CA PRO A 40 -27.74 15.37 5.05
C PRO A 40 -28.36 15.43 6.46
N ALA A 41 -29.51 14.80 6.68
CA ALA A 41 -30.16 14.76 8.00
C ALA A 41 -29.31 14.03 9.06
N ASP A 42 -28.42 13.12 8.63
CA ASP A 42 -27.61 12.29 9.51
C ASP A 42 -26.26 12.95 9.87
N GLU A 43 -25.95 14.14 9.35
CA GLU A 43 -24.66 14.81 9.58
C GLU A 43 -24.38 15.05 11.08
N ARG A 44 -25.40 15.40 11.86
CA ARG A 44 -25.25 15.64 13.31
C ARG A 44 -24.91 14.35 14.04
N SER A 45 -25.70 13.30 13.82
CA SER A 45 -25.46 11.98 14.43
C SER A 45 -24.10 11.40 14.04
N LEU A 46 -23.68 11.58 12.78
CA LEU A 46 -22.36 11.17 12.31
C LEU A 46 -21.25 11.97 12.98
N ARG A 47 -21.41 13.28 13.14
CA ARG A 47 -20.45 14.13 13.86
C ARG A 47 -20.26 13.66 15.29
N ASP A 48 -21.35 13.36 16.00
CA ASP A 48 -21.30 12.88 17.39
C ASP A 48 -20.54 11.54 17.48
N ALA A 49 -20.79 10.62 16.55
CA ALA A 49 -20.05 9.36 16.46
C ALA A 49 -18.54 9.58 16.19
N LEU A 50 -18.21 10.51 15.30
CA LEU A 50 -16.82 10.85 14.98
C LEU A 50 -16.10 11.53 16.15
N GLU A 51 -16.78 12.37 16.93
CA GLU A 51 -16.17 12.96 18.13
C GLU A 51 -15.85 11.90 19.18
N GLY A 52 -16.70 10.88 19.33
CA GLY A 52 -16.38 9.69 20.15
C GLY A 52 -15.11 8.98 19.67
N GLN A 53 -14.98 8.76 18.36
CA GLN A 53 -13.79 8.15 17.75
C GLN A 53 -12.54 9.04 17.88
N ALA A 54 -12.71 10.36 17.72
CA ALA A 54 -11.65 11.34 17.91
C ALA A 54 -11.16 11.35 19.36
N GLN A 55 -12.05 11.15 20.33
CA GLN A 55 -11.66 11.05 21.74
C GLN A 55 -10.75 9.83 22.00
N SER A 56 -11.03 8.68 21.37
CA SER A 56 -10.15 7.51 21.42
C SER A 56 -8.77 7.81 20.83
N LEU A 57 -8.71 8.53 19.70
CA LEU A 57 -7.44 8.96 19.10
C LEU A 57 -6.67 9.94 20.01
N ARG A 58 -7.36 10.87 20.68
CA ARG A 58 -6.75 11.82 21.62
C ARG A 58 -6.12 11.11 22.82
N ALA A 59 -6.72 10.01 23.28
CA ALA A 59 -6.13 9.16 24.32
C ALA A 59 -4.78 8.54 23.89
N GLU A 60 -4.56 8.38 22.58
CA GLU A 60 -3.30 7.94 21.97
C GLU A 60 -2.41 9.13 21.51
N ASN A 61 -2.65 10.34 22.04
CA ASN A 61 -1.93 11.58 21.67
C ASN A 61 -2.08 11.99 20.19
N VAL A 62 -3.15 11.57 19.52
CA VAL A 62 -3.51 12.01 18.17
C VAL A 62 -4.69 12.97 18.26
N PHE A 63 -4.51 14.20 17.75
CA PHE A 63 -5.54 15.25 17.81
C PHE A 63 -6.10 15.51 16.40
N PRO A 64 -7.09 14.71 15.96
CA PRO A 64 -7.61 14.84 14.60
C PRO A 64 -8.51 16.06 14.45
N GLU A 65 -8.44 16.71 13.28
CA GLU A 65 -9.49 17.60 12.80
C GLU A 65 -10.71 16.77 12.37
N VAL A 66 -11.89 17.04 12.92
CA VAL A 66 -13.13 16.32 12.60
C VAL A 66 -13.90 17.03 11.50
N VAL A 67 -13.99 16.40 10.33
CA VAL A 67 -14.68 16.92 9.14
C VAL A 67 -15.85 16.01 8.81
N VAL A 68 -17.03 16.60 8.57
CA VAL A 68 -18.24 15.87 8.17
C VAL A 68 -18.80 16.48 6.90
N HIS A 69 -19.16 15.63 5.93
CA HIS A 69 -19.78 16.03 4.68
C HIS A 69 -20.97 15.14 4.32
N ALA A 70 -22.03 15.73 3.78
CA ALA A 70 -23.04 14.99 3.04
C ALA A 70 -22.69 14.79 1.55
N GLY A 71 -23.02 13.62 1.02
CA GLY A 71 -22.95 13.29 -0.40
C GLY A 71 -22.39 11.90 -0.68
N GLU A 72 -22.05 11.66 -1.95
CA GLU A 72 -21.51 10.36 -2.38
C GLU A 72 -20.08 10.18 -1.83
N PRO A 73 -19.79 9.07 -1.09
CA PRO A 73 -18.52 8.90 -0.38
C PRO A 73 -17.26 9.01 -1.23
N VAL A 74 -17.20 8.37 -2.40
CA VAL A 74 -16.00 8.37 -3.24
C VAL A 74 -15.71 9.78 -3.74
N ARG A 75 -16.73 10.53 -4.18
CA ARG A 75 -16.63 11.93 -4.61
C ARG A 75 -16.17 12.84 -3.49
N GLN A 76 -16.68 12.68 -2.27
CA GLN A 76 -16.27 13.52 -1.14
C GLN A 76 -14.81 13.25 -0.71
N ILE A 77 -14.38 11.98 -0.68
CA ILE A 77 -12.97 11.64 -0.41
C ILE A 77 -12.07 12.21 -1.51
N LEU A 78 -12.47 12.11 -2.78
CA LEU A 78 -11.73 12.70 -3.91
C LEU A 78 -11.63 14.22 -3.77
N LYS A 79 -12.73 14.90 -3.46
CA LYS A 79 -12.74 16.35 -3.25
C LYS A 79 -11.80 16.74 -2.11
N GLN A 80 -11.90 16.09 -0.96
CA GLN A 80 -11.03 16.35 0.20
C GLN A 80 -9.54 16.18 -0.14
N THR A 81 -9.20 15.11 -0.85
CA THR A 81 -7.81 14.81 -1.25
C THR A 81 -7.32 15.63 -2.45
N SER A 82 -8.20 16.30 -3.19
CA SER A 82 -7.83 17.29 -4.22
C SER A 82 -7.54 18.68 -3.64
N THR A 83 -8.22 19.05 -2.55
CA THR A 83 -8.06 20.36 -1.92
C THR A 83 -6.91 20.37 -0.91
N THR A 84 -6.66 19.25 -0.25
CA THR A 84 -5.60 19.10 0.73
C THR A 84 -4.70 17.93 0.36
N THR A 85 -3.38 18.13 0.41
CA THR A 85 -2.42 17.09 0.10
C THR A 85 -2.25 16.15 1.30
N TYR A 86 -2.72 14.91 1.16
CA TYR A 86 -2.50 13.84 2.14
C TYR A 86 -1.42 12.88 1.65
N ASN A 87 -0.63 12.34 2.58
CA ASN A 87 0.36 11.31 2.27
C ASN A 87 -0.25 9.90 2.30
N LEU A 88 -1.26 9.70 3.16
CA LEU A 88 -1.92 8.42 3.38
C LEU A 88 -3.41 8.66 3.63
N VAL A 89 -4.25 7.83 3.02
CA VAL A 89 -5.68 7.72 3.35
C VAL A 89 -5.95 6.35 3.93
N VAL A 90 -6.56 6.29 5.11
CA VAL A 90 -6.94 5.06 5.81
C VAL A 90 -8.44 4.86 5.65
N ILE A 91 -8.84 3.70 5.14
CA ILE A 91 -10.25 3.34 4.97
C ILE A 91 -10.54 1.98 5.58
N GLY A 92 -11.72 1.84 6.18
CA GLY A 92 -12.21 0.55 6.68
C GLY A 92 -12.60 -0.38 5.54
N SER A 93 -12.55 -1.68 5.79
CA SER A 93 -13.02 -2.70 4.85
C SER A 93 -14.03 -3.64 5.49
N ARG A 94 -15.30 -3.53 5.07
CA ARG A 94 -16.33 -4.52 5.43
C ARG A 94 -16.20 -5.76 4.55
N LYS A 95 -16.11 -6.96 5.15
CA LYS A 95 -16.37 -8.22 4.43
C LYS A 95 -17.87 -8.26 4.13
N ARG A 96 -18.25 -8.46 2.87
CA ARG A 96 -19.66 -8.77 2.54
C ARG A 96 -19.89 -10.26 2.75
N GLU A 97 -20.96 -10.61 3.46
CA GLU A 97 -21.52 -11.96 3.52
C GLU A 97 -22.26 -12.28 2.21
N ALA A 98 -21.58 -12.36 1.05
CA ALA A 98 -22.19 -12.95 -0.16
C ALA A 98 -21.17 -13.25 -1.27
N THR A 99 -21.42 -14.38 -1.94
CA THR A 99 -20.73 -15.01 -3.07
C THR A 99 -20.66 -14.14 -4.34
N GLY A 100 -19.45 -13.81 -4.81
CA GLY A 100 -19.21 -13.05 -6.05
C GLY A 100 -17.72 -12.77 -6.32
N ARG A 101 -17.38 -12.15 -7.46
CA ARG A 101 -15.99 -11.88 -7.92
C ARG A 101 -15.22 -10.81 -7.10
N TYR A 102 -15.87 -10.23 -6.09
CA TYR A 102 -15.31 -9.24 -5.16
C TYR A 102 -15.69 -9.63 -3.73
N TRP A 103 -14.69 -9.91 -2.89
CA TRP A 103 -14.93 -10.20 -1.48
C TRP A 103 -14.98 -8.91 -0.63
N ARG A 104 -14.41 -7.81 -1.15
CA ARG A 104 -14.41 -6.49 -0.52
C ARG A 104 -15.41 -5.54 -1.16
N SER A 105 -15.84 -4.52 -0.42
CA SER A 105 -16.82 -3.54 -0.90
C SER A 105 -16.33 -2.87 -2.20
N ARG A 106 -17.23 -2.71 -3.18
CA ARG A 106 -16.95 -2.01 -4.45
C ARG A 106 -16.40 -0.59 -4.21
N ARG A 107 -16.92 0.10 -3.19
CA ARG A 107 -16.49 1.44 -2.76
C ARG A 107 -14.98 1.50 -2.42
N THR A 108 -14.44 0.47 -1.76
CA THR A 108 -12.99 0.39 -1.44
C THR A 108 -12.15 0.52 -2.71
N TYR A 109 -12.51 -0.23 -3.75
CA TYR A 109 -11.81 -0.21 -5.04
C TYR A 109 -11.99 1.10 -5.80
N GLU A 110 -13.17 1.72 -5.70
CA GLU A 110 -13.45 3.02 -6.33
C GLU A 110 -12.62 4.13 -5.69
N VAL A 111 -12.50 4.17 -4.36
CA VAL A 111 -11.60 5.10 -3.65
C VAL A 111 -10.16 4.91 -4.11
N ILE A 112 -9.62 3.69 -4.08
CA ILE A 112 -8.23 3.40 -4.47
C ILE A 112 -7.90 3.86 -5.89
N LYS A 113 -8.86 3.78 -6.83
CA LYS A 113 -8.66 4.24 -8.20
C LYS A 113 -8.81 5.76 -8.35
N ALA A 114 -9.68 6.38 -7.55
CA ALA A 114 -10.03 7.79 -7.68
C ALA A 114 -8.95 8.72 -7.13
N ILE A 115 -8.33 8.37 -6.00
CA ILE A 115 -7.46 9.31 -5.27
C ILE A 115 -5.97 9.11 -5.54
N GLN A 116 -5.21 10.20 -5.42
CA GLN A 116 -3.75 10.17 -5.61
C GLN A 116 -2.95 9.60 -4.43
N PRO A 117 -3.28 9.87 -3.15
CA PRO A 117 -2.49 9.37 -2.03
C PRO A 117 -2.46 7.83 -1.96
N ALA A 118 -1.47 7.29 -1.22
CA ALA A 118 -1.47 5.88 -0.85
C ALA A 118 -2.69 5.55 0.01
N VAL A 119 -3.20 4.33 -0.11
CA VAL A 119 -4.42 3.91 0.61
C VAL A 119 -4.10 2.72 1.49
N LEU A 120 -4.29 2.89 2.80
CA LEU A 120 -4.24 1.80 3.76
C LEU A 120 -5.67 1.29 3.98
N VAL A 121 -5.90 0.05 3.56
CA VAL A 121 -7.18 -0.63 3.75
C VAL A 121 -7.10 -1.42 5.05
N ALA A 122 -7.82 -0.97 6.07
CA ALA A 122 -7.90 -1.64 7.36
C ALA A 122 -8.77 -2.89 7.24
N ILE A 123 -8.11 -4.04 7.15
CA ILE A 123 -8.72 -5.36 7.03
C ILE A 123 -8.45 -6.13 8.32
N GLY A 124 -9.49 -6.75 8.86
CA GLY A 124 -9.38 -7.56 10.07
C GLY A 124 -9.18 -6.73 11.33
N ASP A 125 -8.74 -7.40 12.39
CA ASP A 125 -8.46 -6.81 13.69
C ASP A 125 -6.94 -6.70 13.91
N CYS A 126 -6.32 -5.73 13.24
CA CYS A 126 -4.89 -5.47 13.44
C CYS A 126 -4.68 -4.65 14.71
N LYS A 127 -3.85 -5.17 15.62
CA LYS A 127 -3.52 -4.55 16.93
C LYS A 127 -2.08 -4.03 17.00
N ARG A 128 -1.21 -4.50 16.09
CA ARG A 128 0.21 -4.13 16.04
C ARG A 128 0.70 -4.05 14.60
N LEU A 129 1.75 -3.27 14.39
CA LEU A 129 2.44 -3.13 13.12
C LEU A 129 3.94 -3.35 13.36
N LYS A 130 4.40 -4.61 13.25
CA LYS A 130 5.78 -5.02 13.51
C LYS A 130 6.44 -5.76 12.35
N ARG A 131 5.66 -6.36 11.45
CA ARG A 131 6.20 -7.08 10.28
C ARG A 131 5.46 -6.73 9.01
N PHE A 132 6.16 -6.14 8.05
CA PHE A 132 5.59 -5.72 6.77
C PHE A 132 6.09 -6.62 5.65
N LEU A 133 5.17 -7.12 4.82
CA LEU A 133 5.49 -7.84 3.59
C LEU A 133 5.32 -6.92 2.39
N VAL A 134 6.39 -6.59 1.70
CA VAL A 134 6.36 -5.75 0.50
C VAL A 134 6.45 -6.61 -0.75
N CYS A 135 5.34 -6.72 -1.48
CA CYS A 135 5.29 -7.40 -2.77
C CYS A 135 5.91 -6.51 -3.86
N THR A 136 7.12 -6.85 -4.31
CA THR A 136 7.88 -6.07 -5.28
C THR A 136 8.05 -6.81 -6.60
N GLY A 137 7.78 -6.11 -7.70
CA GLY A 137 8.10 -6.58 -9.06
C GLY A 137 9.57 -6.38 -9.44
N GLY A 138 10.43 -5.93 -8.51
CA GLY A 138 11.86 -5.74 -8.76
C GLY A 138 12.22 -4.57 -9.69
N LYS A 139 11.30 -3.63 -9.93
CA LYS A 139 11.48 -2.51 -10.87
C LYS A 139 11.71 -1.18 -10.16
N GLU A 140 12.48 -0.27 -10.78
CA GLU A 140 12.90 1.02 -10.21
C GLU A 140 11.72 1.96 -9.83
N PHE A 141 10.55 1.85 -10.48
CA PHE A 141 9.41 2.74 -10.25
C PHE A 141 8.71 2.55 -8.89
N ILE A 142 9.09 1.55 -8.11
CA ILE A 142 8.53 1.34 -6.76
C ILE A 142 9.23 2.19 -5.68
N GLY A 143 10.25 2.98 -6.03
CA GLY A 143 11.02 3.75 -5.04
C GLY A 143 10.15 4.60 -4.12
N GLN A 144 9.10 5.26 -4.63
CA GLN A 144 8.17 6.01 -3.78
C GLN A 144 7.37 5.13 -2.81
N ALA A 145 6.98 3.92 -3.26
CA ALA A 145 6.28 2.96 -2.43
C ALA A 145 7.18 2.42 -1.31
N VAL A 146 8.44 2.09 -1.62
CA VAL A 146 9.43 1.64 -0.64
C VAL A 146 9.76 2.76 0.34
N GLN A 147 9.94 4.00 -0.11
CA GLN A 147 10.19 5.15 0.76
C GLN A 147 9.04 5.42 1.73
N LEU A 148 7.78 5.42 1.25
CA LEU A 148 6.63 5.57 2.13
C LEU A 148 6.58 4.42 3.14
N THR A 149 6.70 3.18 2.67
CA THR A 149 6.67 1.98 3.52
C THR A 149 7.75 2.03 4.58
N GLY A 150 8.98 2.41 4.20
CA GLY A 150 10.09 2.57 5.12
C GLY A 150 9.84 3.63 6.19
N LYS A 151 9.24 4.78 5.83
CA LYS A 151 8.84 5.79 6.82
C LYS A 151 7.78 5.27 7.80
N LEU A 152 6.79 4.54 7.30
CA LEU A 152 5.78 3.92 8.15
C LEU A 152 6.44 2.88 9.08
N ALA A 153 7.26 1.99 8.53
CA ALA A 153 7.93 0.93 9.27
C ALA A 153 8.87 1.48 10.35
N ALA A 154 9.68 2.50 10.03
CA ALA A 154 10.57 3.14 10.99
C ALA A 154 9.79 3.74 12.16
N ALA A 155 8.64 4.37 11.92
CA ALA A 155 7.85 5.00 12.96
C ALA A 155 7.27 3.99 13.97
N VAL A 156 6.90 2.80 13.51
CA VAL A 156 6.35 1.74 14.38
C VAL A 156 7.37 0.67 14.79
N GLU A 157 8.64 0.88 14.43
CA GLU A 157 9.75 -0.07 14.63
C GLU A 157 9.43 -1.46 14.04
N ALA A 158 8.91 -1.48 12.81
CA ALA A 158 8.62 -2.71 12.09
C ALA A 158 9.82 -3.15 11.24
N SER A 159 9.96 -4.47 11.06
CA SER A 159 10.82 -5.05 10.04
C SER A 159 10.08 -5.17 8.70
N VAL A 160 10.84 -5.18 7.61
CA VAL A 160 10.32 -5.27 6.24
C VAL A 160 10.91 -6.48 5.53
N THR A 161 10.05 -7.33 4.98
CA THR A 161 10.46 -8.36 4.02
C THR A 161 10.08 -7.90 2.62
N LEU A 162 11.09 -7.75 1.74
CA LEU A 162 10.91 -7.49 0.32
C LEU A 162 10.70 -8.84 -0.40
N LEU A 163 9.46 -9.15 -0.75
CA LEU A 163 9.12 -10.40 -1.46
C LEU A 163 9.08 -10.17 -2.97
N HIS A 164 9.90 -10.92 -3.69
CA HIS A 164 9.82 -11.09 -5.13
C HIS A 164 9.38 -12.51 -5.48
N VAL A 165 8.48 -12.65 -6.45
CA VAL A 165 8.09 -13.97 -6.97
C VAL A 165 8.49 -14.04 -8.44
N MET A 166 9.38 -14.97 -8.75
CA MET A 166 9.78 -15.30 -10.11
C MET A 166 8.81 -16.32 -10.71
N ALA A 167 8.59 -16.23 -12.02
CA ALA A 167 7.81 -17.25 -12.72
C ALA A 167 8.55 -18.59 -12.63
N GLU A 168 7.81 -19.68 -12.45
CA GLU A 168 8.38 -21.02 -12.59
C GLU A 168 8.95 -21.17 -14.01
N PRO A 169 10.25 -21.46 -14.15
CA PRO A 169 10.81 -21.76 -15.45
C PRO A 169 10.29 -23.12 -15.94
N PRO A 170 10.27 -23.36 -17.26
CA PRO A 170 9.89 -24.65 -17.81
C PRO A 170 10.73 -25.78 -17.19
N ALA A 171 10.12 -26.94 -16.91
CA ALA A 171 10.74 -28.07 -16.21
C ALA A 171 12.08 -28.56 -16.82
N ILE A 172 12.30 -28.30 -18.11
CA ILE A 172 13.56 -28.61 -18.83
C ILE A 172 14.76 -27.84 -18.24
N TYR A 173 14.51 -26.73 -17.55
CA TYR A 173 15.53 -25.87 -16.94
C TYR A 173 15.61 -26.02 -15.41
N ALA A 174 14.94 -27.00 -14.80
CA ALA A 174 14.82 -27.15 -13.35
C ALA A 174 16.18 -27.17 -12.61
N ASP A 175 17.20 -27.82 -13.18
CA ASP A 175 18.54 -27.91 -12.59
C ASP A 175 19.32 -26.58 -12.60
N LEU A 176 18.96 -25.62 -13.46
CA LEU A 176 19.55 -24.27 -13.50
C LEU A 176 18.93 -23.33 -12.45
N VAL A 177 17.76 -23.67 -11.89
CA VAL A 177 16.97 -22.84 -10.97
C VAL A 177 17.54 -22.80 -9.56
N SER A 178 18.20 -23.89 -9.14
CA SER A 178 18.91 -23.96 -7.85
C SER A 178 19.95 -22.84 -7.69
N MET A 179 20.43 -22.24 -8.79
CA MET A 179 21.34 -21.08 -8.75
C MET A 179 20.64 -19.72 -8.56
N GLU A 180 19.34 -19.60 -8.85
CA GLU A 180 18.52 -18.38 -8.71
C GLU A 180 17.67 -18.36 -7.42
N GLU A 181 17.58 -19.48 -6.70
CA GLU A 181 16.98 -19.58 -5.36
C GLU A 181 17.86 -18.96 -4.26
N ASP A 182 19.16 -18.81 -4.53
CA ASP A 182 20.09 -18.18 -3.62
C ASP A 182 19.95 -16.66 -3.69
N VAL A 183 19.24 -16.11 -2.69
CA VAL A 183 19.02 -14.67 -2.53
C VAL A 183 20.34 -13.92 -2.52
N ASP A 184 21.39 -14.46 -1.90
CA ASP A 184 22.69 -13.78 -1.82
C ASP A 184 23.32 -13.70 -3.21
N ARG A 185 23.29 -14.78 -3.99
CA ARG A 185 23.75 -14.76 -5.40
C ARG A 185 22.94 -13.80 -6.26
N LEU A 186 21.61 -13.74 -6.07
CA LEU A 186 20.78 -12.77 -6.79
C LEU A 186 21.17 -11.33 -6.45
N LEU A 187 21.38 -11.02 -5.16
CA LEU A 187 21.74 -9.68 -4.71
C LEU A 187 23.17 -9.28 -5.13
N GLU A 188 24.09 -10.24 -5.20
CA GLU A 188 25.44 -10.06 -5.75
C GLU A 188 25.47 -9.99 -7.28
N SER A 189 24.42 -10.52 -7.93
CA SER A 189 24.32 -10.45 -9.39
C SER A 189 24.27 -9.01 -9.87
N ARG A 190 24.88 -8.75 -11.04
CA ARG A 190 24.76 -7.45 -11.73
C ARG A 190 23.45 -7.31 -12.51
N SER A 191 22.51 -8.26 -12.34
CA SER A 191 21.19 -8.21 -12.96
C SER A 191 20.44 -6.94 -12.54
N GLU A 192 19.48 -6.51 -13.35
CA GLU A 192 18.64 -5.36 -12.99
C GLU A 192 17.82 -5.66 -11.72
N LEU A 193 17.29 -6.87 -11.59
CA LEU A 193 16.52 -7.31 -10.44
C LEU A 193 17.35 -7.28 -9.15
N GLY A 194 18.52 -7.93 -9.15
CA GLY A 194 19.43 -7.98 -8.00
C GLY A 194 19.85 -6.59 -7.53
N ARG A 195 20.26 -5.73 -8.48
CA ARG A 195 20.62 -4.33 -8.18
C ARG A 195 19.45 -3.54 -7.57
N ASN A 196 18.24 -3.71 -8.10
CA ASN A 196 17.07 -3.00 -7.60
C ASN A 196 16.65 -3.49 -6.21
N LEU A 197 16.65 -4.81 -5.96
CA LEU A 197 16.32 -5.37 -4.64
C LEU A 197 17.37 -4.97 -3.59
N LEU A 198 18.65 -5.05 -3.92
CA LEU A 198 19.73 -4.63 -3.04
C LEU A 198 19.64 -3.13 -2.71
N GLN A 199 19.34 -2.30 -3.72
CA GLN A 199 19.13 -0.87 -3.50
C GLN A 199 17.95 -0.61 -2.56
N GLN A 200 16.82 -1.28 -2.75
CA GLN A 200 15.63 -1.13 -1.90
C GLN A 200 15.89 -1.56 -0.46
N LYS A 201 16.59 -2.69 -0.27
CA LYS A 201 17.04 -3.15 1.05
C LYS A 201 17.90 -2.08 1.73
N LYS A 202 18.92 -1.59 1.04
CA LYS A 202 19.82 -0.53 1.56
C LYS A 202 19.08 0.78 1.87
N GLU A 203 18.08 1.15 1.07
CA GLU A 203 17.27 2.35 1.32
C GLU A 203 16.48 2.26 2.62
N LEU A 204 15.96 1.08 2.95
CA LEU A 204 15.26 0.79 4.21
C LEU A 204 16.24 0.76 5.39
N GLU A 205 17.36 0.04 5.26
CA GLU A 205 18.38 -0.05 6.31
C GLU A 205 18.96 1.32 6.67
N ARG A 206 19.17 2.19 5.67
CA ARG A 206 19.69 3.56 5.88
C ARG A 206 18.79 4.43 6.76
N ILE A 207 17.49 4.12 6.85
CA ILE A 207 16.54 4.82 7.73
C ILE A 207 16.21 4.02 8.99
N GLY A 208 17.04 3.03 9.34
CA GLY A 208 16.92 2.24 10.56
C GLY A 208 15.90 1.10 10.51
N VAL A 209 15.42 0.73 9.31
CA VAL A 209 14.47 -0.37 9.14
C VAL A 209 15.21 -1.65 8.83
N SER A 210 15.06 -2.67 9.70
CA SER A 210 15.55 -4.02 9.40
C SER A 210 14.84 -4.57 8.16
N ALA A 211 15.61 -4.92 7.14
CA ALA A 211 15.08 -5.36 5.87
C ALA A 211 15.74 -6.66 5.39
N GLU A 212 14.92 -7.62 4.96
CA GLU A 212 15.36 -8.83 4.28
C GLU A 212 14.73 -8.93 2.89
N VAL A 213 15.34 -9.73 2.02
CA VAL A 213 14.83 -10.03 0.68
C VAL A 213 14.44 -11.50 0.67
N ARG A 214 13.24 -11.81 0.18
CA ARG A 214 12.79 -13.18 -0.08
C ARG A 214 12.42 -13.33 -1.53
N VAL A 215 12.83 -14.45 -2.10
CA VAL A 215 12.54 -14.85 -3.47
C VAL A 215 11.76 -16.15 -3.42
N ARG A 216 10.64 -16.20 -4.12
CA ARG A 216 9.86 -17.42 -4.34
C ARG A 216 9.67 -17.68 -5.83
N HIS A 217 9.32 -18.92 -6.18
CA HIS A 217 9.06 -19.33 -7.56
C HIS A 217 7.62 -19.82 -7.71
N GLY A 218 7.01 -19.52 -8.85
CA GLY A 218 5.70 -20.04 -9.24
C GLY A 218 4.63 -18.97 -9.40
N ILE A 219 3.39 -19.34 -9.10
CA ILE A 219 2.24 -18.44 -9.27
C ILE A 219 2.29 -17.34 -8.20
N VAL A 220 2.48 -16.09 -8.65
CA VAL A 220 2.69 -14.92 -7.78
C VAL A 220 1.71 -14.82 -6.62
N ILE A 221 0.40 -14.95 -6.89
CA ILE A 221 -0.61 -14.80 -5.84
C ILE A 221 -0.54 -15.92 -4.81
N ASP A 222 -0.25 -17.14 -5.23
CA ASP A 222 -0.20 -18.29 -4.34
C ASP A 222 1.04 -18.22 -3.45
N GLN A 223 2.19 -17.86 -4.03
CA GLN A 223 3.44 -17.65 -3.30
C GLN A 223 3.37 -16.47 -2.32
N VAL A 224 2.65 -15.39 -2.66
CA VAL A 224 2.40 -14.29 -1.72
C VAL A 224 1.62 -14.79 -0.50
N PHE A 225 0.57 -15.61 -0.69
CA PHE A 225 -0.23 -16.10 0.43
C PHE A 225 0.43 -17.25 1.20
N GLU A 226 1.30 -18.02 0.55
CA GLU A 226 2.23 -18.96 1.19
C GLU A 226 3.14 -18.21 2.18
N GLU A 227 3.84 -17.18 1.69
CA GLU A 227 4.70 -16.33 2.52
C GLU A 227 3.91 -15.68 3.67
N VAL A 228 2.72 -15.13 3.39
CA VAL A 228 1.88 -14.50 4.42
C VAL A 228 1.56 -15.48 5.56
N ARG A 229 1.28 -16.75 5.23
CA ARG A 229 0.94 -17.78 6.21
C ARG A 229 2.17 -18.25 6.99
N GLU A 230 3.33 -18.32 6.36
CA GLU A 230 4.58 -18.71 7.03
C GLU A 230 5.16 -17.60 7.92
N GLY A 231 4.93 -16.33 7.56
CA GLY A 231 5.69 -15.21 8.09
C GLY A 231 4.93 -14.20 8.94
N ASP A 232 3.81 -14.55 9.59
CA ASP A 232 3.08 -13.71 10.58
C ASP A 232 3.13 -12.19 10.31
N TYR A 233 2.74 -11.79 9.10
CA TYR A 233 2.85 -10.41 8.65
C TYR A 233 1.62 -9.59 9.06
N ASP A 234 1.87 -8.43 9.66
CA ASP A 234 0.83 -7.51 10.12
C ASP A 234 0.29 -6.62 8.99
N LEU A 235 1.07 -6.41 7.93
CA LEU A 235 0.73 -5.53 6.81
C LEU A 235 1.28 -6.11 5.50
N ILE A 236 0.40 -6.23 4.50
CA ILE A 236 0.82 -6.51 3.12
C ILE A 236 0.88 -5.19 2.37
N VAL A 237 2.02 -4.92 1.73
CA VAL A 237 2.23 -3.75 0.89
C VAL A 237 2.28 -4.17 -0.55
N THR A 238 1.47 -3.54 -1.39
CA THR A 238 1.43 -3.76 -2.83
C THR A 238 1.42 -2.42 -3.55
N GLY A 239 2.07 -2.37 -4.72
CA GLY A 239 2.14 -1.16 -5.54
C GLY A 239 1.00 -1.06 -6.55
N THR A 240 0.61 0.16 -6.88
CA THR A 240 -0.17 0.47 -8.10
C THR A 240 0.65 1.34 -9.04
N SER A 241 0.44 1.15 -10.35
CA SER A 241 1.05 1.98 -11.39
C SER A 241 0.08 3.07 -11.82
N GLN A 242 0.64 4.24 -12.16
CA GLN A 242 -0.13 5.26 -12.87
C GLN A 242 -0.38 4.80 -14.30
N ALA A 243 -1.60 5.04 -14.81
CA ALA A 243 -1.91 4.87 -16.22
C ALA A 243 -0.93 5.68 -17.07
N ARG A 244 -0.50 5.13 -18.22
CA ARG A 244 0.26 5.89 -19.22
C ARG A 244 -0.71 6.83 -19.95
N GLY A 245 -0.46 8.15 -19.92
CA GLY A 245 -1.25 9.14 -20.69
C GLY A 245 -1.49 10.46 -19.94
N LEU A 246 -2.24 11.37 -20.57
CA LEU A 246 -2.62 12.69 -20.01
C LEU A 246 -3.52 12.59 -18.78
N LEU A 247 -4.25 11.47 -18.63
CA LEU A 247 -5.16 11.23 -17.51
C LEU A 247 -4.39 10.55 -16.36
N ARG A 248 -4.11 11.30 -15.30
CA ARG A 248 -3.41 10.83 -14.08
C ARG A 248 -4.29 9.94 -13.19
N HIS A 249 -4.83 8.84 -13.70
CA HIS A 249 -5.56 7.87 -12.90
C HIS A 249 -4.68 6.64 -12.58
N TYR A 250 -4.89 6.03 -11.42
CA TYR A 250 -4.16 4.82 -11.03
C TYR A 250 -4.87 3.58 -11.58
N ILE A 251 -4.09 2.69 -12.19
CA ILE A 251 -4.58 1.36 -12.60
C ILE A 251 -4.27 0.41 -11.48
N MET A 252 -5.32 -0.24 -10.96
CA MET A 252 -5.15 -1.33 -10.01
C MET A 252 -4.82 -2.61 -10.78
N GLY A 253 -3.63 -3.15 -10.58
CA GLY A 253 -3.22 -4.42 -11.18
C GLY A 253 -3.95 -5.62 -10.58
N ASP A 254 -3.96 -6.73 -11.33
CA ASP A 254 -4.63 -7.97 -10.93
C ASP A 254 -4.07 -8.55 -9.63
N LEU A 255 -2.77 -8.37 -9.37
CA LEU A 255 -2.13 -8.78 -8.11
C LEU A 255 -2.70 -7.99 -6.92
N THR A 256 -2.70 -6.65 -6.98
CA THR A 256 -3.26 -5.80 -5.92
C THR A 256 -4.72 -6.13 -5.65
N ARG A 257 -5.52 -6.32 -6.70
CA ARG A 257 -6.93 -6.69 -6.57
C ARG A 257 -7.10 -8.05 -5.89
N SER A 258 -6.29 -9.03 -6.28
CA SER A 258 -6.31 -10.38 -5.70
C SER A 258 -5.88 -10.38 -4.23
N ILE A 259 -4.85 -9.62 -3.88
CA ILE A 259 -4.42 -9.41 -2.49
C ILE A 259 -5.54 -8.81 -1.66
N LEU A 260 -6.14 -7.69 -2.10
CA LEU A 260 -7.25 -7.04 -1.38
C LEU A 260 -8.45 -7.99 -1.15
N ASN A 261 -8.74 -8.85 -2.13
CA ASN A 261 -9.83 -9.82 -2.03
C ASN A 261 -9.55 -10.94 -1.01
N ARG A 262 -8.31 -11.42 -0.92
CA ARG A 262 -7.94 -12.62 -0.14
C ARG A 262 -7.31 -12.31 1.22
N ALA A 263 -6.75 -11.11 1.40
CA ALA A 263 -6.02 -10.74 2.61
C ALA A 263 -6.92 -10.76 3.86
N ASN A 264 -6.36 -11.24 4.97
CA ASN A 264 -6.95 -11.15 6.31
C ASN A 264 -6.23 -10.12 7.20
N SER A 265 -5.07 -9.63 6.77
CA SER A 265 -4.35 -8.51 7.37
C SER A 265 -4.56 -7.21 6.57
N PRO A 266 -4.32 -6.04 7.17
CA PRO A 266 -4.31 -4.76 6.46
C PRO A 266 -3.48 -4.79 5.18
N VAL A 267 -3.91 -3.99 4.21
CA VAL A 267 -3.23 -3.86 2.91
C VAL A 267 -2.92 -2.40 2.63
N LEU A 268 -1.63 -2.08 2.48
CA LEU A 268 -1.20 -0.78 1.98
C LEU A 268 -1.08 -0.85 0.46
N VAL A 269 -1.94 -0.11 -0.22
CA VAL A 269 -1.83 0.16 -1.65
C VAL A 269 -0.96 1.39 -1.84
N ALA A 270 0.34 1.16 -1.94
CA ALA A 270 1.33 2.19 -2.15
C ALA A 270 1.31 2.68 -3.60
N ARG A 271 1.68 3.95 -3.78
CA ARG A 271 1.73 4.56 -5.11
C ARG A 271 3.15 4.53 -5.65
N GLY A 272 3.29 4.02 -6.87
CA GLY A 272 4.49 4.28 -7.66
C GLY A 272 4.52 5.74 -8.10
N GLY A 273 5.73 6.28 -8.25
CA GLY A 273 5.92 7.53 -8.95
C GLY A 273 5.63 7.39 -10.45
N PRO A 274 5.48 8.49 -11.19
CA PRO A 274 5.46 8.40 -12.65
C PRO A 274 6.71 7.64 -13.10
N PRO A 275 6.60 6.69 -14.04
CA PRO A 275 7.78 6.03 -14.59
C PRO A 275 8.71 7.13 -15.13
N LYS A 276 9.98 7.14 -14.67
CA LYS A 276 10.98 8.05 -15.25
C LYS A 276 10.98 7.82 -16.77
N PRO A 277 10.94 8.86 -17.62
CA PRO A 277 11.02 8.68 -19.06
C PRO A 277 12.23 7.82 -19.35
N GLY A 278 11.99 6.67 -20.00
CA GLY A 278 12.96 5.59 -20.08
C GLY A 278 14.30 6.11 -20.59
N ARG A 279 15.37 5.86 -19.82
CA ARG A 279 16.76 5.97 -20.28
C ARG A 279 17.03 5.15 -21.55
N THR A 280 16.10 4.27 -21.94
CA THR A 280 16.07 3.50 -23.18
C THR A 280 15.80 4.34 -24.43
N LEU A 281 14.90 5.34 -24.39
CA LEU A 281 14.61 6.13 -25.58
C LEU A 281 15.79 7.05 -25.94
N TRP A 282 16.41 7.68 -24.93
CA TRP A 282 17.59 8.52 -25.12
C TRP A 282 18.85 7.73 -25.51
N LYS A 283 19.01 6.47 -25.07
CA LYS A 283 20.08 5.58 -25.58
C LYS A 283 19.82 5.10 -27.00
N ALA A 284 18.57 4.78 -27.36
CA ALA A 284 18.20 4.43 -28.73
C ALA A 284 18.44 5.60 -29.70
N ILE A 285 18.08 6.82 -29.27
CA ILE A 285 18.31 8.04 -30.07
C ILE A 285 19.82 8.37 -30.13
N LYS A 286 20.58 8.28 -29.02
CA LYS A 286 22.04 8.49 -29.09
C LYS A 286 22.77 7.43 -29.93
N GLY A 287 22.29 6.19 -29.97
CA GLY A 287 22.85 5.15 -30.84
C GLY A 287 22.62 5.42 -32.34
N LEU A 288 21.56 6.15 -32.69
CA LEU A 288 21.23 6.55 -34.07
C LEU A 288 21.98 7.80 -34.55
N PHE A 289 22.45 8.65 -33.64
CA PHE A 289 23.20 9.89 -33.98
C PHE A 289 24.72 9.79 -33.74
N ALA A 290 25.23 8.69 -33.20
CA ALA A 290 26.67 8.45 -33.00
C ALA A 290 27.32 7.62 -34.12
N GLY A 291 26.60 7.37 -35.22
CA GLY A 291 27.09 6.64 -36.39
C GLY A 291 26.92 7.45 -37.67
N ARG A 292 27.68 8.54 -37.82
CA ARG A 292 28.10 9.12 -39.11
C ARG A 292 29.44 9.81 -38.93
#